data_AF-A0A914UZB0-F1
#
_entry.id   AF-A0A914UZB0-F1
#
_cell.length_a   1.000
_cell.length_b   1.000
_cell.length_c   1.000
_cell.angle_alpha   90.00
_cell.angle_beta   90.00
_cell.angle_gamma   90.00
#
_symmetry.space_group_name_H-M   'P 1'
#
loop_
_entity.id
_entity.type
_entity.pdbx_description
1 polymer ?
#
loop_
_entity_poly.entity_id
_entity_poly.type
_entity_poly.pdbx_seq_one_letter_code
_entity_poly.pdbx_strand_id
1 'polypeptide(L)'
;MRRFAEWLENNPNSDLPSPTKRHKKEKREASRALVIIFENLEAFDRQVVDEVVLVLGSYAHVLRFVIIFGVATEARVVHSLLSHDSYKLLALRTFRFPSPAVFLHQVIDSTVFNDKIWFKFHPKMVQLFVGRYEQENFSIAELSKSMKLALLDHFLTQPASALCCQEPIAQQRFGNYNILSSIRALDSVKKANIISAGPASQIARQLYEPLSELFVYVRCYKPVLSVLFWLFQDLPDSCFAQISQDIVHLHHAVMSSSDFFNAKLDHFYGKATALWACWTVEEWKEKLGECVRILNSADQEALPDLIDVVQDLDRFIENLTNVDERQRQADAEVIGEQHEKYVGKSPSAAEAKKRMAEKLSFFEMQRKIQLRRVVAAKSNVFQRDKKEIGEYLTKTFKMYLRSPDSVPMHECLFPTLTDSFRSRSMAAPNKCLDQTLLCPE
;
A
#
# COMPACT_ATOMS: atom_id res chain seq x y z
N MET A 1 -45.90 4.36 -27.79
CA MET A 1 -46.25 3.40 -26.72
C MET A 1 -47.20 2.29 -27.17
N ARG A 2 -48.44 2.57 -27.63
CA ARG A 2 -49.37 1.50 -28.08
C ARG A 2 -48.78 0.54 -29.12
N ARG A 3 -48.21 1.05 -30.21
CA ARG A 3 -47.48 0.25 -31.22
C ARG A 3 -46.33 -0.57 -30.64
N PHE A 4 -45.68 -0.07 -29.58
CA PHE A 4 -44.57 -0.76 -28.93
C PHE A 4 -45.06 -1.90 -28.02
N ALA A 5 -46.17 -1.69 -27.31
CA ALA A 5 -46.86 -2.73 -26.55
C ALA A 5 -47.38 -3.83 -27.48
N GLU A 6 -48.05 -3.46 -28.58
CA GLU A 6 -48.50 -4.40 -29.63
C GLU A 6 -47.31 -5.16 -30.24
N TRP A 7 -46.18 -4.49 -30.47
CA TRP A 7 -44.96 -5.15 -30.97
C TRP A 7 -44.38 -6.15 -29.96
N LEU A 8 -44.36 -5.81 -28.67
CA LEU A 8 -43.88 -6.69 -27.60
C LEU A 8 -44.77 -7.92 -27.41
N GLU A 9 -46.09 -7.75 -27.51
CA GLU A 9 -47.06 -8.86 -27.48
C GLU A 9 -46.89 -9.79 -28.69
N ASN A 10 -46.63 -9.23 -29.88
CA ASN A 10 -46.45 -9.98 -31.12
C ASN A 10 -45.06 -10.62 -31.24
N ASN A 11 -44.05 -10.18 -30.47
CA ASN A 11 -42.68 -10.69 -30.54
C ASN A 11 -42.14 -11.20 -29.18
N PRO A 12 -42.72 -12.26 -28.60
CA PRO A 12 -42.29 -12.79 -27.31
C PRO A 12 -40.93 -13.53 -27.33
N ASN A 13 -40.18 -13.55 -28.44
CA ASN A 13 -38.91 -14.31 -28.54
C ASN A 13 -37.79 -13.58 -29.32
N SER A 14 -37.83 -12.26 -29.47
CA SER A 14 -36.81 -11.51 -30.24
C SER A 14 -35.45 -11.32 -29.52
N ASP A 15 -35.15 -12.10 -28.48
CA ASP A 15 -33.78 -12.15 -27.96
C ASP A 15 -32.92 -12.83 -29.03
N LEU A 16 -32.15 -12.05 -29.78
CA LEU A 16 -30.95 -12.56 -30.44
C LEU A 16 -30.14 -13.32 -29.37
N PRO A 17 -29.74 -14.58 -29.62
CA PRO A 17 -29.01 -15.34 -28.62
C PRO A 17 -27.67 -14.65 -28.37
N SER A 18 -27.55 -14.04 -27.18
CA SER A 18 -26.24 -13.65 -26.65
C SER A 18 -25.42 -14.94 -26.47
N PRO A 19 -24.18 -15.00 -26.96
CA PRO A 19 -23.44 -16.25 -27.06
C PRO A 19 -22.82 -16.60 -25.73
N THR A 20 -23.59 -17.00 -24.72
CA THR A 20 -23.05 -17.84 -23.64
C THR A 20 -24.14 -18.49 -22.79
N LYS A 21 -24.09 -19.83 -22.80
CA LYS A 21 -24.61 -20.79 -21.81
C LYS A 21 -26.12 -20.99 -21.70
N ARG A 22 -26.56 -22.09 -22.33
CA ARG A 22 -27.82 -22.80 -22.09
C ARG A 22 -27.97 -23.15 -20.59
N HIS A 23 -28.75 -22.38 -19.86
CA HIS A 23 -29.39 -22.86 -18.64
C HIS A 23 -30.87 -23.19 -18.91
N LYS A 24 -31.26 -24.37 -18.39
CA LYS A 24 -32.55 -25.03 -18.51
C LYS A 24 -33.67 -24.09 -18.03
N LYS A 25 -34.57 -23.68 -18.94
CA LYS A 25 -35.71 -22.80 -18.66
C LYS A 25 -36.75 -23.50 -17.77
N GLU A 26 -36.77 -23.18 -16.49
CA GLU A 26 -38.00 -23.33 -15.69
C GLU A 26 -39.01 -22.27 -16.13
N LYS A 27 -40.26 -22.68 -16.32
CA LYS A 27 -41.41 -21.80 -16.59
C LYS A 27 -41.67 -20.92 -15.37
N ARG A 28 -40.96 -19.80 -15.27
CA ARG A 28 -41.48 -18.61 -14.59
C ARG A 28 -42.21 -17.78 -15.64
N GLU A 29 -43.49 -17.52 -15.44
CA GLU A 29 -44.20 -16.39 -16.05
C GLU A 29 -43.54 -15.09 -15.53
N ALA A 30 -42.31 -14.85 -15.93
CA ALA A 30 -41.62 -13.61 -15.67
C ALA A 30 -42.19 -12.60 -16.66
N SER A 31 -43.17 -11.83 -16.21
CA SER A 31 -43.59 -10.60 -16.88
C SER A 31 -42.35 -9.80 -17.28
N ARG A 32 -42.10 -9.65 -18.58
CA ARG A 32 -40.90 -8.96 -19.10
C ARG A 32 -40.89 -7.52 -18.62
N ALA A 33 -39.79 -7.12 -17.99
CA ALA A 33 -39.58 -5.72 -17.60
C ALA A 33 -38.77 -5.01 -18.68
N LEU A 34 -39.25 -3.85 -19.13
CA LEU A 34 -38.50 -2.95 -19.98
C LEU A 34 -37.60 -2.09 -19.10
N VAL A 35 -36.28 -2.20 -19.29
CA VAL A 35 -35.29 -1.41 -18.57
C VAL A 35 -34.91 -0.19 -19.42
N ILE A 36 -35.09 1.01 -18.88
CA ILE A 36 -34.72 2.27 -19.51
C ILE A 36 -33.60 2.89 -18.69
N ILE A 37 -32.47 3.21 -19.33
CA ILE A 37 -31.28 3.74 -18.66
C ILE A 37 -31.06 5.17 -19.13
N PHE A 38 -31.09 6.12 -18.18
CA PHE A 38 -30.65 7.49 -18.39
C PHE A 38 -29.22 7.60 -17.86
N GLU A 39 -28.22 7.50 -18.73
CA GLU A 39 -26.80 7.46 -18.30
C GLU A 39 -26.34 8.74 -17.60
N ASN A 40 -26.80 9.90 -18.08
CA ASN A 40 -26.50 11.20 -17.50
C ASN A 40 -27.80 12.00 -17.35
N LEU A 41 -28.51 11.79 -16.24
CA LEU A 41 -29.79 12.43 -15.97
C LEU A 41 -29.68 13.97 -15.98
N GLU A 42 -28.57 14.51 -15.49
CA GLU A 42 -28.31 15.96 -15.37
C GLU A 42 -28.20 16.67 -16.73
N ALA A 43 -27.88 15.94 -17.79
CA ALA A 43 -27.80 16.48 -19.14
C ALA A 43 -29.16 16.60 -19.85
N PHE A 44 -30.22 16.00 -19.30
CA PHE A 44 -31.55 16.05 -19.90
C PHE A 44 -32.34 17.28 -19.46
N ASP A 45 -33.17 17.78 -20.38
CA ASP A 45 -34.15 18.82 -20.04
C ASP A 45 -35.20 18.28 -19.06
N ARG A 46 -35.53 19.11 -18.08
CA ARG A 46 -36.49 18.81 -17.02
C ARG A 46 -37.83 18.33 -17.58
N GLN A 47 -38.39 19.04 -18.57
CA GLN A 47 -39.70 18.75 -19.11
C GLN A 47 -39.72 17.39 -19.80
N VAL A 48 -38.65 17.06 -20.53
CA VAL A 48 -38.53 15.80 -21.25
C VAL A 48 -38.52 14.61 -20.29
N VAL A 49 -37.70 14.67 -19.23
CA VAL A 49 -37.63 13.58 -18.24
C VAL A 49 -38.97 13.41 -17.54
N ASP A 50 -39.60 14.51 -17.14
CA ASP A 50 -40.88 14.50 -16.42
C ASP A 50 -42.00 13.89 -17.28
N GLU A 51 -42.13 14.35 -18.53
CA GLU A 51 -43.10 13.82 -19.49
C GLU A 51 -42.88 12.33 -19.79
N VAL A 52 -41.63 11.90 -19.93
CA VAL A 52 -41.31 10.49 -20.15
C VAL A 52 -41.76 9.65 -18.96
N VAL A 53 -41.51 10.08 -17.72
CA VAL A 53 -41.97 9.36 -16.53
C VAL A 53 -43.50 9.29 -16.46
N LEU A 54 -44.21 10.39 -16.75
CA LEU A 54 -45.67 10.41 -16.80
C LEU A 54 -46.23 9.45 -17.86
N VAL A 55 -45.65 9.49 -19.08
CA VAL A 55 -46.05 8.59 -20.17
C VAL A 55 -45.81 7.15 -19.74
N LEU A 56 -44.64 6.79 -19.22
CA LEU A 56 -44.35 5.42 -18.78
C LEU A 56 -45.30 4.96 -17.66
N GLY A 57 -45.57 5.82 -16.68
CA GLY A 57 -46.51 5.55 -15.59
C GLY A 57 -47.93 5.28 -16.10
N SER A 58 -48.39 6.01 -17.11
CA SER A 58 -49.72 5.77 -17.72
C SER A 58 -49.86 4.38 -18.36
N TYR A 59 -48.76 3.79 -18.84
CA TYR A 59 -48.73 2.44 -19.43
C TYR A 59 -48.26 1.35 -18.46
N ALA A 60 -48.03 1.67 -17.18
CA ALA A 60 -47.51 0.72 -16.18
C ALA A 60 -48.46 -0.47 -15.90
N HIS A 61 -49.75 -0.33 -16.24
CA HIS A 61 -50.73 -1.41 -16.15
C HIS A 61 -50.61 -2.43 -17.29
N VAL A 62 -50.00 -2.06 -18.42
CA VAL A 62 -49.79 -2.93 -19.59
C VAL A 62 -48.37 -3.50 -19.59
N LEU A 63 -47.38 -2.66 -19.26
CA LEU A 63 -45.95 -3.00 -19.32
C LEU A 63 -45.27 -2.71 -18.00
N ARG A 64 -44.33 -3.58 -17.61
CA ARG A 64 -43.49 -3.35 -16.44
C ARG A 64 -42.27 -2.54 -16.85
N PHE A 65 -42.10 -1.36 -16.28
CA PHE A 65 -40.93 -0.51 -16.52
C PHE A 65 -40.00 -0.53 -15.31
N VAL A 66 -38.69 -0.54 -15.59
CA VAL A 66 -37.63 -0.27 -14.63
C VAL A 66 -36.79 0.86 -15.20
N ILE A 67 -36.66 1.94 -14.45
CA ILE A 67 -35.86 3.10 -14.87
C ILE A 67 -34.60 3.14 -14.02
N ILE A 68 -33.44 3.25 -14.67
CA ILE A 68 -32.15 3.45 -14.02
C ILE A 68 -31.71 4.88 -14.32
N PHE A 69 -31.59 5.69 -13.27
CA PHE A 69 -31.07 7.04 -13.34
C PHE A 69 -29.58 7.05 -12.98
N GLY A 70 -28.74 7.36 -13.96
CA GLY A 70 -27.34 7.71 -13.77
C GLY A 70 -27.25 9.16 -13.32
N VAL A 71 -26.86 9.36 -12.06
CA VAL A 71 -26.73 10.67 -11.43
C VAL A 71 -25.28 10.84 -10.98
N ALA A 72 -24.63 11.93 -11.37
CA ALA A 72 -23.23 12.17 -11.06
C ALA A 72 -23.03 12.80 -9.67
N THR A 73 -23.96 13.66 -9.22
CA THR A 73 -23.82 14.44 -7.99
C THR A 73 -24.52 13.80 -6.79
N GLU A 74 -25.79 14.15 -6.57
CA GLU A 74 -26.61 13.66 -5.47
C GLU A 74 -28.00 13.24 -5.97
N ALA A 75 -28.60 12.25 -5.31
CA ALA A 75 -29.96 11.80 -5.61
C ALA A 75 -31.02 12.92 -5.53
N ARG A 76 -30.71 14.06 -4.90
CA ARG A 76 -31.57 15.25 -4.85
C ARG A 76 -31.88 15.82 -6.24
N VAL A 77 -31.01 15.62 -7.23
CA VAL A 77 -31.26 16.04 -8.61
C VAL A 77 -32.52 15.41 -9.20
N VAL A 78 -32.85 14.18 -8.80
CA VAL A 78 -34.09 13.52 -9.23
C VAL A 78 -35.32 14.30 -8.75
N HIS A 79 -35.27 14.88 -7.55
CA HIS A 79 -36.34 15.70 -7.00
C HIS A 79 -36.45 17.08 -7.67
N SER A 80 -35.33 17.66 -8.14
CA SER A 80 -35.38 18.93 -8.86
C SER A 80 -35.85 18.79 -10.30
N LEU A 81 -35.61 17.63 -10.92
CA LEU A 81 -36.03 17.36 -12.29
C LEU A 81 -37.49 16.86 -12.39
N LEU A 82 -37.95 16.04 -11.46
CA LEU A 82 -39.32 15.52 -11.52
C LEU A 82 -40.34 16.45 -10.85
N SER A 83 -41.52 16.55 -11.45
CA SER A 83 -42.69 17.12 -10.79
C SER A 83 -43.19 16.18 -9.69
N HIS A 84 -44.03 16.72 -8.80
CA HIS A 84 -44.60 15.95 -7.71
C HIS A 84 -45.47 14.77 -8.21
N ASP A 85 -46.13 14.93 -9.36
CA ASP A 85 -47.00 13.89 -9.92
C ASP A 85 -46.18 12.75 -10.53
N SER A 86 -45.11 13.05 -11.25
CA SER A 86 -44.16 12.04 -11.74
C SER A 86 -43.48 11.29 -10.61
N TYR A 87 -43.09 12.00 -9.55
CA TYR A 87 -42.41 11.41 -8.41
C TYR A 87 -43.26 10.34 -7.71
N LYS A 88 -44.58 10.55 -7.59
CA LYS A 88 -45.51 9.58 -6.99
C LYS A 88 -45.61 8.26 -7.76
N LEU A 89 -45.30 8.27 -9.06
CA LEU A 89 -45.36 7.08 -9.91
C LEU A 89 -44.12 6.19 -9.75
N LEU A 90 -43.08 6.67 -9.05
CA LEU A 90 -41.79 6.00 -8.93
C LEU A 90 -41.59 5.37 -7.55
N ALA A 91 -41.16 4.11 -7.54
CA ALA A 91 -40.62 3.46 -6.36
C ALA A 91 -39.08 3.51 -6.40
N LEU A 92 -38.50 4.58 -5.85
CA LEU A 92 -37.06 4.83 -5.94
C LEU A 92 -36.24 3.95 -4.99
N ARG A 93 -35.11 3.46 -5.50
CA ARG A 93 -34.03 2.83 -4.72
C ARG A 93 -32.72 3.45 -5.12
N THR A 94 -31.90 3.84 -4.14
CA THR A 94 -30.61 4.47 -4.39
C THR A 94 -29.50 3.42 -4.32
N PHE A 95 -28.65 3.43 -5.33
CA PHE A 95 -27.40 2.68 -5.37
C PHE A 95 -26.25 3.69 -5.41
N ARG A 96 -25.13 3.36 -4.76
CA ARG A 96 -23.93 4.21 -4.76
C ARG A 96 -22.77 3.43 -5.34
N PHE A 97 -22.04 4.07 -6.26
CA PHE A 97 -20.76 3.56 -6.69
C PHE A 97 -19.69 3.84 -5.63
N PRO A 98 -18.61 3.03 -5.58
CA PRO A 98 -17.44 3.34 -4.78
C PRO A 98 -16.88 4.73 -5.13
N SER A 99 -16.19 5.36 -4.18
CA SER A 99 -15.56 6.64 -4.45
C SER A 99 -14.43 6.49 -5.49
N PRO A 100 -14.11 7.56 -6.25
CA PRO A 100 -12.97 7.58 -7.15
C PRO A 100 -11.65 7.10 -6.53
N ALA A 101 -11.42 7.43 -5.26
CA ALA A 101 -10.24 7.01 -4.52
C ALA A 101 -10.11 5.47 -4.43
N VAL A 102 -11.22 4.75 -4.25
CA VAL A 102 -11.22 3.28 -4.24
C VAL A 102 -10.77 2.72 -5.60
N PHE A 103 -11.26 3.31 -6.70
CA PHE A 103 -10.86 2.89 -8.03
C PHE A 103 -9.39 3.19 -8.32
N LEU A 104 -8.89 4.37 -7.92
CA LEU A 104 -7.47 4.71 -8.03
C LEU A 104 -6.61 3.68 -7.29
N HIS A 105 -6.96 3.36 -6.05
CA HIS A 105 -6.25 2.35 -5.26
C HIS A 105 -6.23 1.00 -6.00
N GLN A 106 -7.38 0.52 -6.48
CA GLN A 106 -7.46 -0.75 -7.21
C GLN A 106 -6.60 -0.75 -8.47
N VAL A 107 -6.55 0.36 -9.22
CA VAL A 107 -5.70 0.49 -10.40
C VAL A 107 -4.23 0.46 -9.99
N ILE A 108 -3.80 1.23 -8.99
CA ILE A 108 -2.41 1.25 -8.54
C ILE A 108 -1.99 -0.11 -7.98
N ASP A 109 -2.84 -0.78 -7.21
CA ASP A 109 -2.56 -2.09 -6.65
C ASP A 109 -2.42 -3.17 -7.72
N SER A 110 -3.33 -3.19 -8.70
CA SER A 110 -3.29 -4.13 -9.83
C SER A 110 -2.18 -3.87 -10.84
N THR A 111 -1.51 -2.70 -10.79
CA THR A 111 -0.48 -2.30 -11.76
C THR A 111 0.88 -2.05 -11.12
N VAL A 112 1.03 -1.01 -10.30
CA VAL A 112 2.29 -0.60 -9.67
C VAL A 112 2.77 -1.69 -8.71
N PHE A 113 1.88 -2.17 -7.84
CA PHE A 113 2.23 -3.14 -6.79
C PHE A 113 2.15 -4.60 -7.23
N ASN A 114 1.69 -4.88 -8.45
CA ASN A 114 1.53 -6.23 -8.97
C ASN A 114 2.89 -6.90 -9.22
N ASP A 115 3.21 -7.93 -8.44
CA ASP A 115 4.44 -8.72 -8.49
C ASP A 115 4.69 -9.43 -9.83
N LYS A 116 3.63 -9.71 -10.59
CA LYS A 116 3.72 -10.34 -11.92
C LYS A 116 4.18 -9.37 -13.00
N ILE A 117 4.14 -8.06 -12.72
CA ILE A 117 4.54 -7.00 -13.65
C ILE A 117 5.90 -6.45 -13.23
N TRP A 118 6.94 -6.76 -14.03
CA TRP A 118 8.31 -6.30 -13.81
C TRP A 118 8.52 -4.83 -14.11
N PHE A 119 7.73 -4.28 -15.02
CA PHE A 119 7.72 -2.85 -15.29
C PHE A 119 7.10 -2.12 -14.09
N LYS A 120 7.89 -1.27 -13.44
CA LYS A 120 7.45 -0.52 -12.26
C LYS A 120 7.44 0.96 -12.57
N PHE A 121 6.44 1.68 -12.08
CA PHE A 121 6.43 3.12 -12.22
C PHE A 121 7.34 3.76 -11.19
N HIS A 122 8.16 4.71 -11.62
CA HIS A 122 8.95 5.49 -10.70
C HIS A 122 8.03 6.34 -9.81
N PRO A 123 8.33 6.52 -8.50
CA PRO A 123 7.51 7.28 -7.55
C PRO A 123 7.04 8.65 -8.05
N LYS A 124 7.94 9.43 -8.65
CA LYS A 124 7.61 10.75 -9.24
C LYS A 124 6.54 10.67 -10.33
N MET A 125 6.50 9.58 -11.11
CA MET A 125 5.45 9.34 -12.10
C MET A 125 4.14 8.93 -11.45
N VAL A 126 4.18 8.05 -10.45
CA VAL A 126 2.97 7.69 -9.68
C VAL A 126 2.35 8.94 -9.06
N GLN A 127 3.16 9.82 -8.46
CA GLN A 127 2.70 11.11 -7.94
C GLN A 127 2.07 11.99 -9.01
N LEU A 128 2.69 12.07 -10.20
CA LEU A 128 2.15 12.82 -11.33
C LEU A 128 0.76 12.28 -11.73
N PHE A 129 0.62 10.96 -11.80
CA PHE A 129 -0.62 10.30 -12.19
C PHE A 129 -1.73 10.45 -11.14
N VAL A 130 -1.41 10.26 -9.86
CA VAL A 130 -2.34 10.45 -8.74
C VAL A 130 -2.77 11.91 -8.67
N GLY A 131 -1.81 12.85 -8.69
CA GLY A 131 -2.11 14.28 -8.67
C GLY A 131 -2.99 14.71 -9.83
N ARG A 132 -2.74 14.17 -11.04
CA ARG A 132 -3.59 14.43 -12.21
C ARG A 132 -5.00 13.85 -12.05
N TYR A 133 -5.10 12.61 -11.57
CA TYR A 133 -6.38 11.94 -11.34
C TYR A 133 -7.26 12.74 -10.37
N GLU A 134 -6.66 13.23 -9.28
CA GLU A 134 -7.37 13.97 -8.24
C GLU A 134 -7.69 15.42 -8.62
N GLN A 135 -6.83 16.08 -9.41
CA GLN A 135 -6.99 17.50 -9.75
C GLN A 135 -7.83 17.75 -11.01
N GLU A 136 -7.86 16.82 -11.96
CA GLU A 136 -8.53 17.06 -13.26
C GLU A 136 -9.97 16.55 -13.29
N ASN A 137 -10.17 15.22 -13.25
CA ASN A 137 -11.49 14.65 -13.60
C ASN A 137 -11.78 13.24 -13.06
N PHE A 138 -10.93 12.68 -12.17
CA PHE A 138 -11.10 11.33 -11.65
C PHE A 138 -11.25 10.23 -12.73
N SER A 139 -10.72 10.47 -13.93
CA SER A 139 -10.87 9.56 -15.08
C SER A 139 -9.84 8.42 -15.05
N ILE A 140 -10.34 7.20 -14.86
CA ILE A 140 -9.51 5.98 -14.96
C ILE A 140 -9.00 5.78 -16.39
N ALA A 141 -9.77 6.20 -17.40
CA ALA A 141 -9.37 6.07 -18.80
C ALA A 141 -8.14 6.94 -19.10
N GLU A 142 -8.10 8.17 -18.59
CA GLU A 142 -6.96 9.07 -18.78
C GLU A 142 -5.73 8.64 -17.96
N LEU A 143 -5.96 8.12 -16.75
CA LEU A 143 -4.92 7.47 -15.95
C LEU A 143 -4.31 6.28 -16.71
N SER A 144 -5.14 5.37 -17.22
CA SER A 144 -4.71 4.21 -18.01
C SER A 144 -3.94 4.62 -19.26
N LYS A 145 -4.39 5.66 -19.96
CA LYS A 145 -3.70 6.21 -21.14
C LYS A 145 -2.32 6.77 -20.77
N SER A 146 -2.22 7.52 -19.67
CA SER A 146 -0.94 8.07 -19.18
C SER A 146 0.05 6.97 -18.80
N MET A 147 -0.44 5.92 -18.13
CA MET A 147 0.36 4.75 -17.77
C MET A 147 0.82 3.96 -19.00
N LYS A 148 -0.04 3.77 -20.00
CA LYS A 148 0.31 3.15 -21.30
C LYS A 148 1.36 3.97 -22.05
N LEU A 149 1.26 5.29 -22.03
CA LEU A 149 2.24 6.17 -22.65
C LEU A 149 3.60 6.03 -21.97
N ALA A 150 3.64 5.97 -20.64
CA ALA A 150 4.90 5.77 -19.89
C ALA A 150 5.53 4.41 -20.18
N LEU A 151 4.72 3.35 -20.26
CA LEU A 151 5.17 2.02 -20.68
C LEU A 151 5.80 2.08 -22.09
N LEU A 152 5.10 2.69 -23.05
CA LEU A 152 5.58 2.81 -24.43
C LEU A 152 6.87 3.63 -24.52
N ASP A 153 6.94 4.77 -23.84
CA ASP A 153 8.11 5.65 -23.83
C ASP A 153 9.34 4.93 -23.25
N HIS A 154 9.16 4.16 -22.16
CA HIS A 154 10.24 3.36 -21.56
C HIS A 154 10.85 2.36 -22.54
N PHE A 155 10.02 1.51 -23.15
CA PHE A 155 10.50 0.45 -24.04
C PHE A 155 11.05 0.96 -25.37
N LEU A 156 10.63 2.16 -25.81
CA LEU A 156 11.13 2.77 -27.04
C LEU A 156 12.41 3.59 -26.84
N THR A 157 12.58 4.22 -25.67
CA THR A 157 13.72 5.12 -25.43
C THR A 157 14.89 4.45 -24.73
N GLN A 158 14.64 3.42 -23.92
CA GLN A 158 15.66 2.78 -23.09
C GLN A 158 15.95 1.36 -23.59
N PRO A 159 17.05 1.09 -24.31
CA PRO A 159 17.40 -0.27 -24.75
C PRO A 159 17.67 -1.24 -23.60
N ALA A 160 18.12 -0.74 -22.44
CA ALA A 160 18.30 -1.56 -21.24
C ALA A 160 16.96 -2.12 -20.68
N SER A 161 15.82 -1.55 -21.07
CA SER A 161 14.48 -2.06 -20.73
C SER A 161 14.21 -3.46 -21.27
N ALA A 162 15.04 -3.97 -22.20
CA ALA A 162 14.99 -5.36 -22.64
C ALA A 162 15.16 -6.38 -21.48
N LEU A 163 15.76 -5.95 -20.36
CA LEU A 163 15.87 -6.74 -19.12
C LEU A 163 14.62 -6.72 -18.24
N CYS A 164 13.62 -5.87 -18.54
CA CYS A 164 12.37 -5.76 -17.82
C CYS A 164 11.44 -6.96 -18.09
N CYS A 165 11.83 -8.11 -17.56
CA CYS A 165 11.14 -9.38 -17.69
C CYS A 165 11.47 -10.27 -16.49
N GLN A 166 10.95 -11.50 -16.48
CA GLN A 166 11.29 -12.46 -15.44
C GLN A 166 12.81 -12.68 -15.39
N GLU A 167 13.33 -12.71 -14.16
CA GLU A 167 14.75 -12.89 -13.86
C GLU A 167 15.48 -13.93 -14.72
N PRO A 168 15.01 -15.18 -14.90
CA PRO A 168 15.73 -16.16 -15.73
C PRO A 168 15.86 -15.73 -17.20
N ILE A 169 14.84 -15.03 -17.74
CA ILE A 169 14.87 -14.50 -19.11
C ILE A 169 15.80 -13.29 -19.19
N ALA A 170 15.77 -12.43 -18.17
CA ALA A 170 16.66 -11.28 -18.09
C ALA A 170 18.13 -11.73 -18.07
N GLN A 171 18.45 -12.78 -17.30
CA GLN A 171 19.78 -13.38 -17.23
C GLN A 171 20.23 -13.96 -18.58
N GLN A 172 19.33 -14.58 -19.35
CA GLN A 172 19.63 -15.04 -20.71
C GLN A 172 19.94 -13.87 -21.67
N ARG A 173 19.15 -12.79 -21.60
CA ARG A 173 19.33 -11.59 -22.44
C ARG A 173 20.58 -10.80 -22.07
N PHE A 174 21.02 -10.92 -20.82
CA PHE A 174 22.18 -10.23 -20.28
C PHE A 174 23.48 -10.51 -21.05
N GLY A 175 23.59 -11.68 -21.71
CA GLY A 175 24.74 -12.04 -22.54
C GLY A 175 24.87 -11.25 -23.86
N ASN A 176 23.87 -10.45 -24.24
CA ASN A 176 23.91 -9.68 -25.47
C ASN A 176 24.75 -8.40 -25.32
N TYR A 177 25.77 -8.24 -26.16
CA TYR A 177 26.69 -7.10 -26.14
C TYR A 177 25.99 -5.72 -26.21
N ASN A 178 24.93 -5.60 -27.02
CA ASN A 178 24.19 -4.33 -27.19
C ASN A 178 23.44 -3.91 -25.92
N ILE A 179 23.02 -4.89 -25.11
CA ILE A 179 22.37 -4.64 -23.83
C ILE A 179 23.42 -4.21 -22.81
N LEU A 180 24.58 -4.87 -22.76
CA LEU A 180 25.67 -4.49 -21.86
C LEU A 180 26.20 -3.07 -22.09
N SER A 181 26.34 -2.64 -23.36
CA SER A 181 26.74 -1.27 -23.68
C SER A 181 25.71 -0.25 -23.22
N SER A 182 24.42 -0.58 -23.36
CA SER A 182 23.30 0.24 -22.89
C SER A 182 23.26 0.37 -21.37
N ILE A 183 23.49 -0.73 -20.64
CA ILE A 183 23.54 -0.73 -19.17
C ILE A 183 24.71 0.11 -18.65
N ARG A 184 25.87 0.03 -19.32
CA ARG A 184 27.02 0.87 -18.98
C ARG A 184 26.74 2.37 -19.15
N ALA A 185 25.82 2.73 -20.05
CA ALA A 185 25.44 4.12 -20.26
C ALA A 185 24.49 4.66 -19.18
N LEU A 186 23.89 3.80 -18.34
CA LEU A 186 22.96 4.21 -17.28
C LEU A 186 23.65 5.06 -16.20
N ASP A 187 22.92 6.05 -15.70
CA ASP A 187 23.46 6.99 -14.71
C ASP A 187 23.63 6.35 -13.33
N SER A 188 22.72 5.46 -12.91
CA SER A 188 22.87 4.70 -11.67
C SER A 188 24.15 3.86 -11.64
N VAL A 189 24.49 3.22 -12.76
CA VAL A 189 25.67 2.37 -12.91
C VAL A 189 26.95 3.22 -12.88
N LYS A 190 26.94 4.37 -13.55
CA LYS A 190 28.04 5.34 -13.50
C LYS A 190 28.24 5.88 -12.08
N LYS A 191 27.17 6.25 -11.39
CA LYS A 191 27.22 6.77 -10.01
C LYS A 191 27.74 5.73 -9.02
N ALA A 192 27.32 4.48 -9.18
CA ALA A 192 27.73 3.39 -8.31
C ALA A 192 29.17 2.89 -8.57
N ASN A 193 29.85 3.37 -9.64
CA ASN A 193 31.21 2.96 -10.02
C ASN A 193 31.42 1.44 -10.07
N ILE A 194 30.39 0.69 -10.44
CA ILE A 194 30.40 -0.79 -10.40
C ILE A 194 31.30 -1.38 -11.48
N ILE A 195 31.40 -0.70 -12.63
CA ILE A 195 32.09 -1.23 -13.81
C ILE A 195 33.57 -0.84 -13.79
N SER A 196 34.44 -1.83 -13.68
CA SER A 196 35.88 -1.67 -13.99
C SER A 196 36.12 -1.73 -15.49
N ALA A 197 37.14 -1.03 -16.01
CA ALA A 197 37.57 -1.19 -17.39
C ALA A 197 38.05 -2.64 -17.64
N GLY A 198 37.41 -3.35 -18.57
CA GLY A 198 37.70 -4.75 -18.85
C GLY A 198 36.87 -5.33 -20.01
N PRO A 199 37.10 -6.61 -20.37
CA PRO A 199 36.32 -7.30 -21.40
C PRO A 199 34.85 -7.49 -20.98
N ALA A 200 33.95 -7.61 -21.97
CA ALA A 200 32.50 -7.69 -21.75
C ALA A 200 32.08 -8.82 -20.79
N SER A 201 32.81 -9.94 -20.75
CA SER A 201 32.55 -11.07 -19.83
C SER A 201 32.80 -10.73 -18.36
N GLN A 202 33.77 -9.86 -18.07
CA GLN A 202 34.06 -9.39 -16.71
C GLN A 202 33.03 -8.38 -16.24
N ILE A 203 32.64 -7.46 -17.13
CA ILE A 203 31.56 -6.49 -16.89
C ILE A 203 30.25 -7.22 -16.62
N ALA A 204 29.96 -8.28 -17.39
CA ALA A 204 28.75 -9.05 -17.21
C ALA A 204 28.67 -9.71 -15.82
N ARG A 205 29.80 -10.24 -15.30
CA ARG A 205 29.85 -10.79 -13.95
C ARG A 205 29.62 -9.74 -12.87
N GLN A 206 30.20 -8.55 -13.02
CA GLN A 206 30.07 -7.45 -12.05
C GLN A 206 28.64 -6.91 -11.95
N LEU A 207 27.88 -6.99 -13.04
CA LEU A 207 26.52 -6.45 -13.10
C LEU A 207 25.44 -7.48 -12.79
N TYR A 208 25.77 -8.78 -12.72
CA TYR A 208 24.82 -9.84 -12.42
C TYR A 208 24.28 -9.77 -10.98
N GLU A 209 25.16 -9.52 -10.00
CA GLU A 209 24.77 -9.37 -8.60
C GLU A 209 23.86 -8.14 -8.38
N PRO A 210 24.19 -6.94 -8.90
CA PRO A 210 23.27 -5.80 -8.93
C PRO A 210 21.91 -6.09 -9.59
N LEU A 211 21.89 -6.89 -10.66
CA LEU A 211 20.64 -7.27 -11.34
C LEU A 211 19.77 -8.14 -10.43
N SER A 212 20.38 -9.14 -9.79
CA SER A 212 19.70 -10.02 -8.84
C SER A 212 19.14 -9.22 -7.66
N GLU A 213 19.95 -8.33 -7.07
CA GLU A 213 19.52 -7.47 -5.97
C GLU A 213 18.33 -6.57 -6.37
N LEU A 214 18.32 -6.05 -7.60
CA LEU A 214 17.19 -5.27 -8.12
C LEU A 214 15.90 -6.09 -8.20
N PHE A 215 15.98 -7.34 -8.66
CA PHE A 215 14.83 -8.25 -8.71
C PHE A 215 14.31 -8.59 -7.30
N VAL A 216 15.20 -8.88 -6.36
CA VAL A 216 14.86 -9.11 -4.95
C VAL A 216 14.20 -7.87 -4.35
N TYR A 217 14.77 -6.68 -4.56
CA TYR A 217 14.20 -5.41 -4.12
C TYR A 217 12.75 -5.22 -4.59
N VAL A 218 12.47 -5.45 -5.88
CA VAL A 218 11.12 -5.29 -6.44
C VAL A 218 10.13 -6.32 -5.84
N ARG A 219 10.55 -7.58 -5.65
CA ARG A 219 9.69 -8.61 -5.07
C ARG A 219 9.38 -8.33 -3.59
N CYS A 220 10.39 -7.96 -2.81
CA CYS A 220 10.25 -7.74 -1.36
C CYS A 220 9.53 -6.43 -1.02
N TYR A 221 9.52 -5.44 -1.93
CA TYR A 221 9.00 -4.11 -1.65
C TYR A 221 7.53 -4.11 -1.18
N LYS A 222 6.62 -4.71 -1.95
CA LYS A 222 5.18 -4.65 -1.65
C LYS A 222 4.79 -5.42 -0.37
N PRO A 223 5.27 -6.65 -0.12
CA PRO A 223 5.00 -7.35 1.15
C PRO A 223 5.44 -6.52 2.36
N VAL A 224 6.67 -5.98 2.33
CA VAL A 224 7.21 -5.18 3.43
C VAL A 224 6.47 -3.85 3.58
N LEU A 225 6.05 -3.22 2.47
CA LEU A 225 5.22 -2.00 2.52
C LEU A 225 3.85 -2.28 3.14
N SER A 226 3.28 -3.45 2.88
CA SER A 226 1.98 -3.87 3.43
C SER A 226 2.07 -4.12 4.94
N VAL A 227 3.19 -4.67 5.41
CA VAL A 227 3.50 -4.77 6.84
C VAL A 227 3.57 -3.39 7.50
N LEU A 228 4.30 -2.45 6.88
CA LEU A 228 4.39 -1.08 7.40
C LEU A 228 3.00 -0.39 7.42
N PHE A 229 2.20 -0.58 6.37
CA PHE A 229 0.85 -0.04 6.30
C PHE A 229 -0.04 -0.59 7.42
N TRP A 230 0.00 -1.90 7.66
CA TRP A 230 -0.74 -2.53 8.75
C TRP A 230 -0.39 -1.97 10.13
N LEU A 231 0.90 -1.73 10.41
CA LEU A 231 1.35 -1.12 11.67
C LEU A 231 0.92 0.34 11.84
N PHE A 232 0.55 1.02 10.75
CA PHE A 232 0.08 2.41 10.77
C PHE A 232 -1.45 2.55 10.85
N GLN A 233 -2.23 1.52 10.55
CA GLN A 233 -3.69 1.60 10.56
C GLN A 233 -4.29 1.89 11.95
N ASP A 234 -3.61 1.46 13.01
CA ASP A 234 -4.09 1.64 14.39
C ASP A 234 -3.61 2.94 15.03
N LEU A 235 -2.85 3.76 14.29
CA LEU A 235 -2.35 5.02 14.82
C LEU A 235 -3.44 6.11 14.77
N PRO A 236 -3.50 7.02 15.77
CA PRO A 236 -4.57 8.03 15.83
C PRO A 236 -4.60 8.95 14.61
N ASP A 237 -5.76 9.08 13.96
CA ASP A 237 -5.94 9.80 12.70
C ASP A 237 -5.37 11.23 12.69
N SER A 238 -5.39 11.96 13.81
CA SER A 238 -4.99 13.37 13.85
C SER A 238 -3.55 13.65 13.43
N CYS A 239 -2.63 12.69 13.59
CA CYS A 239 -1.22 12.86 13.20
C CYS A 239 -0.82 12.06 11.96
N PHE A 240 -1.64 11.08 11.57
CA PHE A 240 -1.30 10.07 10.57
C PHE A 240 -2.25 10.02 9.37
N ALA A 241 -3.36 10.76 9.40
CA ALA A 241 -4.47 10.66 8.44
C ALA A 241 -4.06 10.63 6.96
N GLN A 242 -3.08 11.43 6.53
CA GLN A 242 -2.68 11.46 5.11
C GLN A 242 -1.95 10.18 4.67
N ILE A 243 -1.23 9.52 5.57
CA ILE A 243 -0.36 8.37 5.25
C ILE A 243 -1.04 7.04 5.61
N SER A 244 -1.93 7.04 6.61
CA SER A 244 -2.75 5.87 6.99
C SER A 244 -3.99 5.68 6.11
N GLN A 245 -4.35 6.67 5.27
CA GLN A 245 -5.52 6.63 4.39
C GLN A 245 -5.48 5.46 3.40
N ASP A 246 -4.35 5.30 2.70
CA ASP A 246 -4.14 4.19 1.80
C ASP A 246 -2.66 3.85 1.61
N ILE A 247 -2.41 2.68 1.01
CA ILE A 247 -1.06 2.20 0.73
C ILE A 247 -0.34 3.01 -0.36
N VAL A 248 -1.07 3.77 -1.18
CA VAL A 248 -0.52 4.59 -2.28
C VAL A 248 0.15 5.84 -1.72
N HIS A 249 -0.49 6.50 -0.76
CA HIS A 249 0.04 7.63 -0.02
C HIS A 249 1.23 7.21 0.84
N LEU A 250 1.17 6.05 1.49
CA LEU A 250 2.33 5.51 2.20
C LEU A 250 3.51 5.25 1.26
N HIS A 251 3.26 4.60 0.13
CA HIS A 251 4.27 4.39 -0.91
C HIS A 251 4.90 5.72 -1.35
N HIS A 252 4.07 6.73 -1.62
CA HIS A 252 4.54 8.06 -2.01
C HIS A 252 5.41 8.71 -0.92
N ALA A 253 4.98 8.66 0.34
CA ALA A 253 5.69 9.25 1.47
C ALA A 253 7.06 8.58 1.70
N VAL A 254 7.09 7.24 1.65
CA VAL A 254 8.32 6.44 1.77
C VAL A 254 9.29 6.74 0.63
N MET A 255 8.79 6.88 -0.59
CA MET A 255 9.64 7.09 -1.76
C MET A 255 10.08 8.55 -1.97
N SER A 256 9.33 9.52 -1.46
CA SER A 256 9.64 10.95 -1.62
C SER A 256 10.61 11.48 -0.58
N SER A 257 10.68 10.86 0.59
CA SER A 257 11.56 11.29 1.68
C SER A 257 12.73 10.33 1.84
N SER A 258 13.96 10.82 1.64
CA SER A 258 15.17 10.06 1.94
C SER A 258 15.28 9.70 3.43
N ASP A 259 14.70 10.53 4.30
CA ASP A 259 14.77 10.42 5.75
C ASP A 259 13.44 9.95 6.36
N PHE A 260 12.62 9.22 5.60
CA PHE A 260 11.31 8.75 6.08
C PHE A 260 11.42 8.01 7.42
N PHE A 261 12.38 7.08 7.52
CA PHE A 261 12.62 6.24 8.71
C PHE A 261 13.50 6.92 9.79
N ASN A 262 13.36 8.23 9.95
CA ASN A 262 14.06 8.98 10.99
C ASN A 262 13.38 8.77 12.35
N ALA A 263 14.16 8.29 13.33
CA ALA A 263 13.69 7.96 14.68
C ALA A 263 13.53 9.18 15.61
N LYS A 264 13.85 10.39 15.15
CA LYS A 264 13.63 11.62 15.93
C LYS A 264 12.12 11.86 16.13
N LEU A 265 11.72 12.23 17.35
CA LEU A 265 10.32 12.49 17.73
C LEU A 265 9.64 13.60 16.91
N ASP A 266 10.40 14.52 16.34
CA ASP A 266 9.85 15.57 15.48
C ASP A 266 9.40 15.03 14.11
N HIS A 267 9.96 13.90 13.69
CA HIS A 267 9.64 13.25 12.42
C HIS A 267 8.45 12.30 12.59
N PHE A 268 7.70 12.14 11.49
CA PHE A 268 6.54 11.26 11.39
C PHE A 268 6.81 9.84 11.92
N TYR A 269 7.88 9.21 11.43
CA TYR A 269 8.22 7.83 11.82
C TYR A 269 8.63 7.73 13.30
N GLY A 270 9.37 8.71 13.83
CA GLY A 270 9.71 8.74 15.26
C GLY A 270 8.50 8.87 16.19
N LYS A 271 7.43 9.56 15.75
CA LYS A 271 6.16 9.60 16.50
C LYS A 271 5.47 8.24 16.47
N ALA A 272 5.46 7.57 15.32
CA ALA A 272 4.88 6.23 15.20
C ALA A 272 5.62 5.20 16.08
N THR A 273 6.96 5.19 16.06
CA THR A 273 7.73 4.27 16.90
C THR A 273 7.55 4.54 18.40
N ALA A 274 7.38 5.80 18.79
CA ALA A 274 7.05 6.15 20.17
C ALA A 274 5.66 5.63 20.59
N LEU A 275 4.69 5.62 19.68
CA LEU A 275 3.37 5.03 19.92
C LEU A 275 3.44 3.51 19.98
N TRP A 276 4.21 2.86 19.10
CA TRP A 276 4.46 1.42 19.17
C TRP A 276 5.11 1.00 20.49
N ALA A 277 5.95 1.85 21.08
CA ALA A 277 6.53 1.60 22.40
C ALA A 277 5.46 1.59 23.53
N CYS A 278 4.30 2.20 23.33
CA CYS A 278 3.19 2.19 24.28
C CYS A 278 2.32 0.92 24.21
N TRP A 279 2.42 0.11 23.14
CA TRP A 279 1.61 -1.10 22.99
C TRP A 279 1.86 -2.15 24.09
N THR A 280 0.82 -2.90 24.42
CA THR A 280 0.80 -4.04 25.35
C THR A 280 1.42 -5.30 24.73
N VAL A 281 1.62 -6.34 25.53
CA VAL A 281 2.18 -7.62 25.04
C VAL A 281 1.23 -8.24 24.02
N GLU A 282 -0.07 -8.20 24.32
CA GLU A 282 -1.15 -8.74 23.50
C GLU A 282 -1.24 -8.02 22.16
N GLU A 283 -1.19 -6.68 22.16
CA GLU A 283 -1.18 -5.87 20.93
C GLU A 283 0.06 -6.17 20.08
N TRP A 284 1.25 -6.25 20.68
CA TRP A 284 2.45 -6.63 19.92
C TRP A 284 2.32 -8.02 19.31
N LYS A 285 1.80 -9.00 20.04
CA LYS A 285 1.60 -10.36 19.51
C LYS A 285 0.61 -10.39 18.36
N GLU A 286 -0.51 -9.69 18.48
CA GLU A 286 -1.50 -9.57 17.40
C GLU A 286 -0.88 -8.92 16.16
N LYS A 287 -0.19 -7.79 16.33
CA LYS A 287 0.44 -7.07 15.23
C LYS A 287 1.52 -7.88 14.53
N LEU A 288 2.43 -8.51 15.28
CA LEU A 288 3.48 -9.34 14.69
C LEU A 288 2.90 -10.60 14.03
N GLY A 289 1.89 -11.23 14.62
CA GLY A 289 1.23 -12.39 14.02
C GLY A 289 0.59 -12.06 12.66
N GLU A 290 -0.01 -10.88 12.56
CA GLU A 290 -0.56 -10.41 11.29
C GLU A 290 0.52 -10.01 10.29
N CYS A 291 1.64 -9.41 10.74
CA CYS A 291 2.81 -9.18 9.88
C CYS A 291 3.32 -10.48 9.27
N VAL A 292 3.43 -11.55 10.07
CA VAL A 292 3.80 -12.90 9.60
C VAL A 292 2.79 -13.42 8.58
N ARG A 293 1.48 -13.26 8.84
CA ARG A 293 0.42 -13.66 7.90
C ARG A 293 0.54 -12.94 6.55
N ILE A 294 0.79 -11.62 6.57
CA ILE A 294 0.98 -10.80 5.37
C ILE A 294 2.19 -11.29 4.57
N LEU A 295 3.33 -11.50 5.22
CA LEU A 295 4.55 -11.98 4.57
C LEU A 295 4.39 -13.40 4.00
N ASN A 296 3.69 -14.29 4.71
CA ASN A 296 3.40 -15.65 4.25
C ASN A 296 2.36 -15.72 3.13
N SER A 297 1.54 -14.66 2.94
CA SER A 297 0.61 -14.59 1.82
C SER A 297 1.29 -14.26 0.49
N ALA A 298 2.54 -13.76 0.54
CA ALA A 298 3.37 -13.60 -0.65
C ALA A 298 3.90 -14.96 -1.11
N ASP A 299 4.25 -15.06 -2.40
CA ASP A 299 4.79 -16.29 -2.98
C ASP A 299 6.15 -16.67 -2.34
N GLN A 300 6.11 -17.59 -1.37
CA GLN A 300 7.27 -18.00 -0.58
C GLN A 300 8.37 -18.66 -1.44
N GLU A 301 8.01 -19.30 -2.56
CA GLU A 301 8.99 -19.91 -3.47
C GLU A 301 9.85 -18.84 -4.18
N ALA A 302 9.33 -17.62 -4.33
CA ALA A 302 9.99 -16.52 -5.02
C ALA A 302 10.77 -15.57 -4.08
N LEU A 303 10.67 -15.75 -2.75
CA LEU A 303 11.06 -14.78 -1.72
C LEU A 303 11.83 -15.41 -0.53
N PRO A 304 12.99 -16.08 -0.76
CA PRO A 304 13.76 -16.69 0.32
C PRO A 304 14.23 -15.69 1.37
N ASP A 305 14.54 -14.45 0.99
CA ASP A 305 15.02 -13.40 1.92
C ASP A 305 13.95 -12.96 2.95
N LEU A 306 12.67 -13.19 2.67
CA LEU A 306 11.59 -12.90 3.61
C LEU A 306 11.33 -14.05 4.57
N ILE A 307 11.84 -15.26 4.30
CA ILE A 307 11.70 -16.41 5.20
C ILE A 307 12.44 -16.13 6.51
N ASP A 308 13.67 -15.61 6.43
CA ASP A 308 14.45 -15.24 7.62
C ASP A 308 13.73 -14.17 8.44
N VAL A 309 13.11 -13.19 7.76
CA VAL A 309 12.30 -12.16 8.43
C VAL A 309 11.12 -12.77 9.16
N VAL A 310 10.40 -13.70 8.53
CA VAL A 310 9.27 -14.40 9.16
C VAL A 310 9.72 -15.19 10.39
N GLN A 311 10.82 -15.93 10.29
CA GLN A 311 11.37 -16.71 11.40
C GLN A 311 11.78 -15.82 12.58
N ASP A 312 12.40 -14.67 12.31
CA ASP A 312 12.75 -13.70 13.35
C ASP A 312 11.49 -13.11 14.01
N LEU A 313 10.45 -12.81 13.24
CA LEU A 313 9.17 -12.34 13.79
C LEU A 313 8.49 -13.39 14.67
N ASP A 314 8.47 -14.65 14.24
CA ASP A 314 7.94 -15.77 15.04
C ASP A 314 8.73 -15.93 16.35
N ARG A 315 10.06 -15.82 16.30
CA ARG A 315 10.92 -15.81 17.48
C ARG A 315 10.56 -14.66 18.43
N PHE A 316 10.27 -13.46 17.92
CA PHE A 316 9.81 -12.35 18.76
C PHE A 316 8.45 -12.64 19.41
N ILE A 317 7.52 -13.26 18.69
CA ILE A 317 6.21 -13.67 19.23
C ILE A 317 6.37 -14.71 20.34
N GLU A 318 7.26 -15.70 20.17
CA GLU A 318 7.59 -16.69 21.19
C GLU A 318 8.22 -16.04 22.43
N ASN A 319 9.18 -15.13 22.22
CA ASN A 319 9.78 -14.35 23.29
C ASN A 319 8.71 -13.58 24.07
N LEU A 320 7.80 -12.88 23.37
CA LEU A 320 6.69 -12.13 23.97
C LEU A 320 5.73 -13.04 24.76
N THR A 321 5.50 -14.26 24.29
CA THR A 321 4.66 -15.24 24.98
C THR A 321 5.28 -15.71 26.31
N ASN A 322 6.61 -15.83 26.34
CA ASN A 322 7.36 -16.27 27.52
C ASN A 322 7.91 -15.10 28.36
N VAL A 323 7.38 -13.88 28.22
CA VAL A 323 7.88 -12.68 28.93
C VAL A 323 7.85 -12.85 30.44
N ASP A 324 6.79 -13.41 31.02
CA ASP A 324 6.68 -13.57 32.48
C ASP A 324 7.71 -14.55 33.05
N GLU A 325 8.09 -15.57 32.29
CA GLU A 325 9.12 -16.52 32.68
C GLU A 325 10.52 -15.92 32.53
N ARG A 326 10.78 -15.24 31.41
CA ARG A 326 12.05 -14.53 31.18
C ARG A 326 12.26 -13.39 32.17
N GLN A 327 11.19 -12.69 32.57
CA GLN A 327 11.24 -11.66 33.60
C GLN A 327 11.60 -12.26 34.96
N ARG A 328 11.00 -13.41 35.33
CA ARG A 328 11.35 -14.13 36.57
C ARG A 328 12.81 -14.58 36.59
N GLN A 329 13.33 -15.05 35.45
CA GLN A 329 14.74 -15.45 35.32
C GLN A 329 15.68 -14.23 35.45
N ALA A 330 15.39 -13.13 34.75
CA ALA A 330 16.17 -11.90 34.84
C ALA A 330 16.16 -11.29 36.25
N ASP A 331 15.02 -11.33 36.94
CA ASP A 331 14.91 -10.89 38.33
C ASP A 331 15.79 -11.74 39.26
N ALA A 332 15.82 -13.07 39.05
CA ALA A 332 16.63 -13.99 39.84
C ALA A 332 18.14 -13.77 39.61
N GLU A 333 18.57 -13.53 38.38
CA GLU A 333 19.97 -13.24 38.03
C GLU A 333 20.46 -11.94 38.68
N VAL A 334 19.68 -10.85 38.60
CA VAL A 334 20.05 -9.58 39.22
C VAL A 334 20.12 -9.70 40.74
N ILE A 335 19.22 -10.47 41.36
CA ILE A 335 19.27 -10.75 42.80
C ILE A 335 20.55 -11.53 43.16
N GLY A 336 20.94 -12.51 42.33
CA GLY A 336 22.17 -13.29 42.49
C GLY A 336 23.44 -12.42 42.43
N GLU A 337 23.58 -11.58 41.40
CA GLU A 337 24.73 -10.67 41.24
C GLU A 337 24.85 -9.65 42.39
N GLN A 338 23.70 -9.15 42.89
CA GLN A 338 23.69 -8.27 44.04
C GLN A 338 23.99 -9.02 45.34
N HIS A 339 23.63 -10.29 45.46
CA HIS A 339 23.98 -11.09 46.63
C HIS A 339 25.50 -11.34 46.66
N GLU A 340 26.13 -11.67 45.53
CA GLU A 340 27.59 -11.88 45.41
C GLU A 340 28.40 -10.61 45.73
N LYS A 341 27.99 -9.45 45.20
CA LYS A 341 28.67 -8.17 45.47
C LYS A 341 28.68 -7.77 46.96
N TYR A 342 27.72 -8.23 47.75
CA TYR A 342 27.58 -7.87 49.16
C TYR A 342 28.06 -8.96 50.13
N VAL A 343 28.03 -10.25 49.76
CA VAL A 343 28.56 -11.35 50.59
C VAL A 343 30.10 -11.35 50.62
N GLY A 344 30.77 -10.76 49.62
CA GLY A 344 32.24 -10.63 49.57
C GLY A 344 32.89 -9.73 50.64
N LYS A 345 32.12 -9.15 51.58
CA LYS A 345 32.65 -8.41 52.74
C LYS A 345 31.83 -8.70 54.00
N SER A 346 32.12 -9.78 54.71
CA SER A 346 31.75 -9.90 56.12
C SER A 346 32.98 -9.64 57.00
N PRO A 347 32.93 -8.67 57.94
CA PRO A 347 33.79 -8.70 59.12
C PRO A 347 33.24 -9.70 60.15
N SER A 348 34.17 -10.22 60.95
CA SER A 348 34.02 -11.26 61.97
C SER A 348 32.79 -11.13 62.89
N ALA A 349 32.22 -12.28 63.21
CA ALA A 349 31.17 -12.50 64.17
C ALA A 349 31.66 -12.23 65.61
N ALA A 350 31.23 -11.13 66.23
CA ALA A 350 31.33 -11.01 67.70
C ALA A 350 30.30 -10.08 68.37
N GLU A 351 29.78 -9.03 67.73
CA GLU A 351 28.99 -8.03 68.48
C GLU A 351 27.72 -7.58 67.74
N ALA A 352 26.72 -8.46 67.62
CA ALA A 352 25.45 -8.08 66.97
C ALA A 352 24.19 -8.74 67.58
N LYS A 353 24.29 -9.27 68.80
CA LYS A 353 23.17 -9.96 69.46
C LYS A 353 22.66 -9.17 70.68
N LYS A 354 21.95 -8.04 70.47
CA LYS A 354 20.87 -7.60 71.41
C LYS A 354 20.02 -6.37 71.06
N ARG A 355 20.22 -5.65 69.94
CA ARG A 355 19.37 -4.50 69.56
C ARG A 355 18.77 -4.57 68.15
N MET A 356 18.80 -5.76 67.55
CA MET A 356 18.74 -5.93 66.10
C MET A 356 17.48 -6.63 65.57
N ALA A 357 16.42 -6.88 66.34
CA ALA A 357 15.27 -7.62 65.78
C ALA A 357 14.25 -6.72 65.02
N GLU A 358 13.98 -5.51 65.49
CA GLU A 358 12.94 -4.64 64.91
C GLU A 358 13.49 -3.57 63.94
N LYS A 359 14.70 -3.06 64.18
CA LYS A 359 15.38 -2.14 63.25
C LYS A 359 15.98 -2.84 62.02
N LEU A 360 16.32 -4.13 62.11
CA LEU A 360 16.65 -4.91 60.90
C LEU A 360 15.43 -5.03 60.01
N SER A 361 14.22 -5.21 60.55
CA SER A 361 13.00 -5.30 59.73
C SER A 361 12.78 -4.04 58.88
N PHE A 362 12.93 -2.83 59.45
CA PHE A 362 12.79 -1.58 58.68
C PHE A 362 13.92 -1.40 57.65
N PHE A 363 15.17 -1.67 58.03
CA PHE A 363 16.33 -1.50 57.14
C PHE A 363 16.35 -2.56 56.03
N GLU A 364 15.96 -3.81 56.33
CA GLU A 364 15.77 -4.90 55.37
C GLU A 364 14.59 -4.62 54.45
N MET A 365 13.50 -4.04 54.96
CA MET A 365 12.36 -3.63 54.15
C MET A 365 12.74 -2.50 53.19
N GLN A 366 13.44 -1.46 53.67
CA GLN A 366 13.94 -0.37 52.83
C GLN A 366 14.95 -0.89 51.78
N ARG A 367 15.79 -1.86 52.16
CA ARG A 367 16.71 -2.56 51.26
C ARG A 367 15.98 -3.40 50.21
N LYS A 368 14.94 -4.16 50.59
CA LYS A 368 14.07 -4.90 49.66
C LYS A 368 13.36 -3.97 48.68
N ILE A 369 12.91 -2.79 49.13
CA ILE A 369 12.28 -1.78 48.26
C ILE A 369 13.30 -1.19 47.28
N GLN A 370 14.51 -0.86 47.74
CA GLN A 370 15.58 -0.36 46.87
C GLN A 370 16.03 -1.42 45.85
N LEU A 371 16.19 -2.68 46.28
CA LEU A 371 16.48 -3.81 45.40
C LEU A 371 15.37 -3.97 44.35
N ARG A 372 14.10 -3.95 44.75
CA ARG A 372 12.97 -3.99 43.81
C ARG A 372 12.97 -2.82 42.82
N ARG A 373 13.35 -1.61 43.25
CA ARG A 373 13.49 -0.45 42.35
C ARG A 373 14.64 -0.61 41.36
N VAL A 374 15.79 -1.12 41.82
CA VAL A 374 16.95 -1.35 40.95
C VAL A 374 16.69 -2.50 39.99
N VAL A 375 16.04 -3.57 40.44
CA VAL A 375 15.58 -4.70 39.61
C VAL A 375 14.59 -4.18 38.57
N ALA A 376 13.52 -3.48 38.96
CA ALA A 376 12.54 -2.93 38.03
C ALA A 376 13.14 -1.96 36.99
N ALA A 377 14.18 -1.21 37.36
CA ALA A 377 14.87 -0.29 36.45
C ALA A 377 15.87 -0.97 35.50
N LYS A 378 16.47 -2.11 35.89
CA LYS A 378 17.52 -2.78 35.10
C LYS A 378 17.05 -4.02 34.34
N SER A 379 15.96 -4.65 34.78
CA SER A 379 15.56 -5.98 34.33
C SER A 379 14.29 -6.00 33.50
N ASN A 380 13.66 -4.87 33.16
CA ASN A 380 12.38 -4.88 32.46
C ASN A 380 12.56 -5.49 31.04
N VAL A 381 12.32 -6.79 30.95
CA VAL A 381 12.58 -7.63 29.77
C VAL A 381 11.68 -7.15 28.63
N PHE A 382 10.42 -6.85 28.94
CA PHE A 382 9.47 -6.38 27.95
C PHE A 382 9.88 -5.04 27.31
N GLN A 383 10.38 -4.09 28.09
CA GLN A 383 10.87 -2.81 27.53
C GLN A 383 12.09 -3.01 26.62
N ARG A 384 12.94 -4.01 26.92
CA ARG A 384 14.06 -4.38 26.05
C ARG A 384 13.56 -5.03 24.75
N ASP A 385 12.64 -5.98 24.85
CA ASP A 385 12.08 -6.65 23.67
C ASP A 385 11.37 -5.67 22.74
N LYS A 386 10.58 -4.71 23.27
CA LYS A 386 9.95 -3.65 22.47
C LYS A 386 10.97 -2.86 21.65
N LYS A 387 12.07 -2.49 22.29
CA LYS A 387 13.14 -1.73 21.65
C LYS A 387 13.80 -2.58 20.56
N GLU A 388 14.09 -3.84 20.85
CA GLU A 388 14.69 -4.79 19.91
C GLU A 388 13.78 -5.03 18.69
N ILE A 389 12.49 -5.26 18.90
CA ILE A 389 11.49 -5.42 17.84
C ILE A 389 11.42 -4.15 16.99
N GLY A 390 11.32 -2.97 17.61
CA GLY A 390 11.26 -1.70 16.89
C GLY A 390 12.52 -1.41 16.07
N GLU A 391 13.71 -1.70 16.60
CA GLU A 391 14.99 -1.57 15.89
C GLU A 391 15.10 -2.56 14.73
N TYR A 392 14.68 -3.81 14.95
CA TYR A 392 14.65 -4.85 13.92
C TYR A 392 13.71 -4.47 12.77
N LEU A 393 12.46 -4.13 13.07
CA LEU A 393 11.48 -3.69 12.07
C LEU A 393 12.00 -2.47 11.29
N THR A 394 12.57 -1.48 11.98
CA THR A 394 13.14 -0.29 11.33
C THR A 394 14.29 -0.66 10.39
N LYS A 395 15.16 -1.60 10.78
CA LYS A 395 16.25 -2.10 9.94
C LYS A 395 15.70 -2.79 8.68
N THR A 396 14.70 -3.66 8.85
CA THR A 396 14.04 -4.37 7.75
C THR A 396 13.35 -3.39 6.79
N PHE A 397 12.64 -2.40 7.32
CA PHE A 397 12.02 -1.37 6.48
C PHE A 397 13.05 -0.54 5.72
N LYS A 398 14.14 -0.11 6.35
CA LYS A 398 15.22 0.62 5.65
C LYS A 398 15.90 -0.21 4.56
N MET A 399 16.00 -1.52 4.75
CA MET A 399 16.61 -2.42 3.78
C MET A 399 15.77 -2.54 2.50
N TYR A 400 14.46 -2.76 2.63
CA TYR A 400 13.58 -3.05 1.49
C TYR A 400 12.76 -1.86 0.99
N LEU A 401 12.43 -0.88 1.84
CA LEU A 401 11.59 0.29 1.51
C LEU A 401 12.42 1.54 1.22
N ARG A 402 13.45 1.39 0.38
CA ARG A 402 14.30 2.51 -0.09
C ARG A 402 13.83 3.03 -1.45
N SER A 403 14.22 4.26 -1.80
CA SER A 403 13.94 4.82 -3.13
C SER A 403 14.62 3.98 -4.22
N PRO A 404 13.97 3.75 -5.38
CA PRO A 404 14.58 3.04 -6.51
C PRO A 404 15.89 3.68 -6.96
N ASP A 405 16.02 5.01 -6.83
CA ASP A 405 17.23 5.77 -7.19
C ASP A 405 18.50 5.28 -6.46
N SER A 406 18.34 4.63 -5.30
CA SER A 406 19.45 4.08 -4.50
C SER A 406 19.96 2.74 -5.02
N VAL A 407 19.18 2.05 -5.86
CA VAL A 407 19.51 0.73 -6.38
C VAL A 407 20.16 0.88 -7.76
N PRO A 408 21.31 0.23 -8.02
CA PRO A 408 21.92 0.26 -9.34
C PRO A 408 21.01 -0.37 -10.40
N MET A 409 21.06 0.16 -11.62
CA MET A 409 20.27 -0.31 -12.78
C MET A 409 18.74 -0.22 -12.61
N HIS A 410 18.25 0.56 -11.66
CA HIS A 410 16.80 0.73 -11.48
C HIS A 410 16.12 1.23 -12.76
N GLU A 411 16.83 1.99 -13.62
CA GLU A 411 16.33 2.48 -14.91
C GLU A 411 15.98 1.37 -15.91
N CYS A 412 16.35 0.11 -15.65
CA CYS A 412 15.89 -1.03 -16.46
C CYS A 412 14.40 -1.32 -16.22
N LEU A 413 13.94 -1.21 -14.97
CA LEU A 413 12.58 -1.56 -14.54
C LEU A 413 11.70 -0.34 -14.28
N PHE A 414 12.31 0.74 -13.80
CA PHE A 414 11.66 1.99 -13.44
C PHE A 414 11.99 3.05 -14.49
N PRO A 415 11.00 3.53 -15.28
CA PRO A 415 11.27 4.61 -16.22
C PRO A 415 11.63 5.88 -15.44
N THR A 416 12.52 6.69 -15.99
CA THR A 416 12.83 8.01 -15.44
C THR A 416 11.79 9.01 -15.92
N LEU A 417 11.27 9.85 -15.02
CA LEU A 417 10.40 10.96 -15.43
C LEU A 417 11.22 12.00 -16.20
N THR A 418 11.03 12.07 -17.51
CA THR A 418 11.65 13.08 -18.38
C THR A 418 10.72 14.27 -18.59
N ASP A 419 11.29 15.46 -18.83
CA ASP A 419 10.50 16.63 -19.17
C ASP A 419 9.74 16.45 -20.50
N SER A 420 10.31 15.66 -21.42
CA SER A 420 9.65 15.29 -22.68
C SER A 420 8.44 14.38 -22.45
N PHE A 421 8.51 13.44 -21.51
CA PHE A 421 7.32 12.68 -21.09
C PHE A 421 6.29 13.60 -20.42
N ARG A 422 6.74 14.47 -19.51
CA ARG A 422 5.86 15.40 -18.80
C ARG A 422 5.12 16.33 -19.75
N SER A 423 5.78 16.88 -20.76
CA SER A 423 5.14 17.76 -21.76
C SER A 423 4.16 17.01 -22.67
N ARG A 424 4.46 15.76 -23.05
CA ARG A 424 3.56 14.91 -23.85
C ARG A 424 2.35 14.42 -23.06
N SER A 425 2.54 14.12 -21.77
CA SER A 425 1.47 13.65 -20.89
C SER A 425 0.62 14.83 -20.37
N MET A 426 1.24 15.96 -20.05
CA MET A 426 0.62 17.17 -19.52
C MET A 426 0.80 18.32 -20.50
N ALA A 427 -0.03 18.34 -21.54
CA ALA A 427 -0.04 19.45 -22.48
C ALA A 427 -0.49 20.72 -21.74
N ALA A 428 0.42 21.69 -21.61
CA ALA A 428 0.14 23.02 -21.09
C ALA A 428 0.34 24.06 -22.20
N PRO A 429 -0.55 24.09 -23.23
CA PRO A 429 -0.33 24.88 -24.44
C PRO A 429 -0.16 26.36 -24.12
N ASN A 430 -0.92 26.90 -23.17
CA ASN A 430 -0.81 28.31 -22.77
C ASN A 430 0.54 28.62 -22.14
N LYS A 431 1.11 27.73 -21.31
CA LYS A 431 2.46 27.93 -20.75
C LYS A 431 3.52 27.95 -21.85
N CYS A 432 3.40 27.07 -22.84
CA CYS A 432 4.31 27.06 -23.98
C CYS A 432 4.17 28.35 -24.80
N LEU A 433 2.94 28.77 -25.11
CA LEU A 433 2.67 30.01 -25.84
C LEU A 433 3.22 31.23 -25.09
N ASP A 434 2.96 31.34 -23.79
CA ASP A 434 3.46 32.44 -22.96
C ASP A 434 4.99 32.47 -22.93
N GLN A 435 5.64 31.31 -22.79
CA GLN A 435 7.11 31.21 -22.84
C GLN A 435 7.67 31.66 -24.19
N THR A 436 7.05 31.24 -25.30
CA THR A 436 7.48 31.63 -26.66
C THR A 436 7.23 33.11 -26.93
N LEU A 437 6.14 33.68 -26.40
CA LEU A 437 5.82 35.11 -26.57
C LEU A 437 6.72 36.02 -25.71
N LEU A 438 7.13 35.56 -24.52
CA LEU A 438 7.99 36.32 -23.60
C LEU A 438 9.49 36.20 -23.94
N CYS A 439 9.92 35.06 -24.48
CA CYS A 439 11.28 34.82 -24.94
C CYS A 439 11.24 34.10 -26.31
N PRO A 440 11.01 34.83 -27.41
CA PRO A 440 11.25 34.29 -28.73
C PRO A 440 12.77 34.06 -28.90
N GLU A 441 13.17 32.82 -29.22
CA GLU A 441 14.56 32.47 -29.58
C GLU A 441 15.02 33.16 -30.86
#